data_AF-A0A7V8XZ38-F1
#
_entry.id   AF-A0A7V8XZ38-F1
#
_cell.length_a   1.000
_cell.length_b   1.000
_cell.length_c   1.000
_cell.angle_alpha   90.00
_cell.angle_beta   90.00
_cell.angle_gamma   90.00
#
_symmetry.space_group_name_H-M   'P 1'
#
loop_
_entity.id
_entity.type
_entity.pdbx_description
1 polymer ?
#
loop_
_entity_poly.entity_id
_entity_poly.type
_entity_poly.pdbx_seq_one_letter_code
_entity_poly.pdbx_strand_id
1 'polypeptide(L)'
;MTPRLVIPTLCVSVTLAGCRPEPGASPAPQPAPAPLVLQGPVDHLDGLAREPMVVQHPNGTLFVTGYGTGVPRLWRSTDDGATWARVNVGSEKDGAVGNSDVDLAVAPDGTLYFVVMTYDRKKFEGVQIAVGASRDVGAKWSWT
;
A
#
# COMPACT_ATOMS: atom_id res chain seq x y z
N MET A 1 -32.10 -51.23 -11.63
CA MET A 1 -31.73 -50.98 -10.23
C MET A 1 -30.65 -49.93 -10.18
N THR A 2 -31.00 -48.74 -9.71
CA THR A 2 -30.10 -47.65 -9.30
C THR A 2 -30.90 -46.83 -8.30
N PRO A 3 -30.50 -46.70 -7.03
CA PRO A 3 -31.29 -45.95 -6.06
C PRO A 3 -31.06 -44.46 -6.27
N ARG A 4 -32.15 -43.69 -6.30
CA ARG A 4 -32.11 -42.22 -6.19
C ARG A 4 -31.87 -41.86 -4.73
N LEU A 5 -30.75 -41.20 -4.45
CA LEU A 5 -30.43 -40.63 -3.15
C LEU A 5 -31.29 -39.37 -2.95
N VAL A 6 -32.22 -39.41 -2.00
CA VAL A 6 -32.96 -38.22 -1.52
C VAL A 6 -32.16 -37.67 -0.34
N ILE A 7 -31.56 -36.48 -0.51
CA ILE A 7 -30.89 -35.78 0.59
C ILE A 7 -31.96 -34.89 1.24
N PRO A 8 -32.33 -35.11 2.52
CA PRO A 8 -33.23 -34.21 3.21
C PRO A 8 -32.49 -32.91 3.56
N THR A 9 -32.98 -31.79 3.07
CA THR A 9 -32.53 -30.46 3.51
C THR A 9 -32.97 -30.26 4.95
N LEU A 10 -32.01 -30.39 5.88
CA LEU A 10 -32.21 -30.07 7.29
C LEU A 10 -32.14 -28.54 7.44
N CYS A 11 -33.30 -27.87 7.48
CA CYS A 11 -33.38 -26.47 7.90
C CYS A 11 -33.09 -26.39 9.40
N VAL A 12 -31.86 -26.03 9.76
CA VAL A 12 -31.53 -25.65 11.14
C VAL A 12 -31.99 -24.21 11.33
N SER A 13 -33.16 -24.03 11.96
CA SER A 13 -33.60 -22.74 12.44
C SER A 13 -32.75 -22.34 13.65
N VAL A 14 -31.77 -21.47 13.43
CA VAL A 14 -31.07 -20.81 14.55
C VAL A 14 -32.03 -19.80 15.14
N THR A 15 -32.61 -20.13 16.29
CA THR A 15 -33.27 -19.14 17.15
C THR A 15 -32.18 -18.26 17.73
N LEU A 16 -32.00 -17.07 17.15
CA LEU A 16 -31.29 -15.99 17.82
C LEU A 16 -32.10 -15.64 19.07
N ALA A 17 -31.74 -16.23 20.21
CA ALA A 17 -32.11 -15.70 21.51
C ALA A 17 -31.49 -14.31 21.58
N GLY A 18 -32.27 -13.28 21.19
CA GLY A 18 -31.84 -11.91 21.29
C GLY A 18 -31.55 -11.61 22.76
N CYS A 19 -30.28 -11.47 23.11
CA CYS A 19 -29.88 -10.77 24.32
C CYS A 19 -30.47 -9.37 24.21
N ARG A 20 -31.58 -9.11 24.90
CA ARG A 20 -32.06 -7.75 25.11
C ARG A 20 -30.94 -7.01 25.87
N PRO A 21 -30.45 -5.87 25.36
CA PRO A 21 -29.63 -4.99 26.17
C PRO A 21 -30.44 -4.62 27.42
N GLU A 22 -29.83 -4.71 28.61
CA GLU A 22 -30.46 -4.18 29.81
C GLU A 22 -30.78 -2.70 29.57
N PRO A 23 -32.05 -2.27 29.72
CA PRO A 23 -32.39 -0.86 29.61
C PRO A 23 -31.82 -0.14 30.83
N GLY A 24 -30.62 0.42 30.69
CA GLY A 24 -29.96 1.18 31.76
C GLY A 24 -28.44 1.08 31.81
N ALA A 25 -27.81 0.17 31.06
CA ALA A 25 -26.36 0.13 30.98
C ALA A 25 -25.86 1.27 30.07
N SER A 26 -25.48 2.40 30.68
CA SER A 26 -24.68 3.41 29.97
C SER A 26 -23.43 2.76 29.40
N PRO A 27 -23.03 3.06 28.15
CA PRO A 27 -21.77 2.60 27.61
C PRO A 27 -20.64 3.01 28.56
N ALA A 28 -19.72 2.09 28.85
CA ALA A 28 -18.50 2.46 29.55
C ALA A 28 -17.81 3.61 28.79
N PRO A 29 -17.24 4.61 29.49
CA PRO A 29 -16.52 5.70 28.83
C PRO A 29 -15.46 5.10 27.90
N GLN A 30 -15.53 5.43 26.60
CA GLN A 30 -14.44 5.06 25.70
C GLN A 30 -13.16 5.74 26.20
N PRO A 31 -12.02 5.02 26.24
CA PRO A 31 -10.74 5.65 26.55
C PRO A 31 -10.55 6.87 25.64
N ALA A 32 -10.06 7.96 26.22
CA ALA A 32 -9.66 9.10 25.42
C ALA A 32 -8.66 8.63 24.34
N PRO A 33 -8.78 9.10 23.09
CA PRO A 33 -7.83 8.73 22.05
C PRO A 33 -6.42 9.11 22.49
N ALA A 34 -5.45 8.24 22.20
CA ALA A 34 -4.05 8.57 22.44
C ALA A 34 -3.69 9.88 21.73
N PRO A 35 -2.94 10.79 22.37
CA PRO A 35 -2.56 12.04 21.73
C PRO A 35 -1.69 11.74 20.50
N LEU A 36 -1.93 12.47 19.41
CA LEU A 36 -1.03 12.47 18.26
C LEU A 36 0.27 13.17 18.67
N VAL A 37 1.36 12.42 18.79
CA VAL A 37 2.68 12.95 19.14
C VAL A 37 3.49 13.12 17.86
N LEU A 38 3.84 14.38 17.55
CA LEU A 38 4.85 14.67 16.53
C LEU A 38 6.23 14.30 17.08
N GLN A 39 6.90 13.36 16.42
CA GLN A 39 8.28 13.02 16.71
C GLN A 39 9.23 13.98 15.99
N GLY A 40 10.47 14.06 16.46
CA GLY A 40 11.54 14.76 15.74
C GLY A 40 11.81 14.10 14.38
N PRO A 41 12.45 14.82 13.44
CA PRO A 41 12.85 14.24 12.17
C PRO A 41 13.84 13.10 12.39
N VAL A 42 13.75 12.04 11.58
CA VAL A 42 14.70 10.93 11.57
C VAL A 42 15.15 10.65 10.14
N ASP A 43 16.47 10.55 9.97
CA ASP A 43 17.08 10.28 8.68
C ASP A 43 17.37 8.79 8.53
N HIS A 44 16.49 8.08 7.81
CA HIS A 44 16.63 6.64 7.56
C HIS A 44 16.94 6.28 6.09
N LEU A 45 16.83 7.24 5.18
CA LEU A 45 16.94 6.99 3.74
C LEU A 45 18.34 7.32 3.24
N ASP A 46 18.80 6.60 2.22
CA ASP A 46 20.13 6.75 1.63
C ASP A 46 20.30 8.03 0.78
N GLY A 47 19.25 8.85 0.62
CA GLY A 47 19.36 10.15 -0.03
C GLY A 47 18.08 10.98 -0.04
N LEU A 48 18.24 12.27 -0.32
CA LEU A 48 17.13 13.24 -0.40
C LEU A 48 16.25 13.00 -1.63
N ALA A 49 14.95 13.17 -1.46
CA ALA A 49 13.95 13.11 -2.52
C ALA A 49 12.88 14.19 -2.31
N ARG A 50 12.16 14.52 -3.38
CA ARG A 50 11.02 15.45 -3.40
C ARG A 50 9.75 14.69 -3.75
N GLU A 51 8.59 15.31 -3.56
CA GLU A 51 7.29 14.73 -3.92
C GLU A 51 7.05 13.35 -3.25
N PRO A 52 7.08 13.26 -1.90
CA PRO A 52 7.04 11.98 -1.21
C PRO A 52 5.65 11.36 -1.23
N MET A 53 5.56 10.08 -1.60
CA MET A 53 4.34 9.27 -1.45
C MET A 53 4.58 8.06 -0.56
N VAL A 54 3.57 7.66 0.20
CA VAL A 54 3.63 6.53 1.14
C VAL A 54 2.40 5.65 0.99
N VAL A 55 2.61 4.34 1.01
CA VAL A 55 1.53 3.33 1.06
C VAL A 55 1.90 2.20 2.00
N GLN A 56 0.89 1.55 2.58
CA GLN A 56 1.06 0.28 3.29
C GLN A 56 0.49 -0.85 2.43
N HIS A 57 1.30 -1.86 2.17
CA HIS A 57 0.86 -3.09 1.51
C HIS A 57 0.11 -3.99 2.52
N PRO A 58 -0.89 -4.80 2.09
CA PRO A 58 -1.68 -5.66 2.98
C PRO A 58 -0.89 -6.61 3.90
N ASN A 59 0.37 -6.91 3.58
CA ASN A 59 1.25 -7.70 4.43
C ASN A 59 1.96 -6.90 5.55
N GLY A 60 1.62 -5.61 5.71
CA GLY A 60 2.21 -4.70 6.69
C GLY A 60 3.43 -3.90 6.19
N THR A 61 4.01 -4.26 5.04
CA THR A 61 5.19 -3.54 4.49
C THR A 61 4.82 -2.11 4.13
N LEU A 62 5.57 -1.14 4.65
CA LEU A 62 5.47 0.26 4.24
C LEU A 62 6.37 0.51 3.04
N PHE A 63 5.89 1.30 2.08
CA PHE A 63 6.67 1.81 0.97
C PHE A 63 6.64 3.32 0.98
N VAL A 64 7.81 3.93 0.77
CA VAL A 64 7.96 5.36 0.55
C VAL A 64 8.69 5.57 -0.77
N THR A 65 8.19 6.48 -1.59
CA THR A 65 8.86 6.92 -2.81
C THR A 65 9.09 8.43 -2.75
N GLY A 66 9.98 8.89 -3.61
CA GLY A 66 10.16 10.29 -3.90
C GLY A 66 11.00 10.44 -5.17
N TYR A 67 10.82 11.55 -5.86
CA TYR A 67 11.68 11.92 -6.96
C TYR A 67 13.07 12.33 -6.47
N GLY A 68 14.11 11.68 -7.03
CA GLY A 68 15.48 12.10 -6.87
C GLY A 68 16.27 11.89 -8.17
N THR A 69 17.54 12.31 -8.18
CA THR A 69 18.40 12.15 -9.37
C THR A 69 18.59 10.68 -9.75
N GLY A 70 18.53 10.38 -11.05
CA GLY A 70 18.73 9.05 -11.61
C GLY A 70 17.42 8.29 -11.82
N VAL A 71 17.44 6.99 -11.51
CA VAL A 71 16.26 6.12 -11.56
C VAL A 71 15.25 6.47 -10.45
N PRO A 72 13.94 6.25 -10.66
CA PRO A 72 12.94 6.39 -9.61
C PRO A 72 13.35 5.67 -8.33
N ARG A 73 13.09 6.28 -7.17
CA ARG A 73 13.55 5.75 -5.89
C ARG A 73 12.37 5.25 -5.07
N LEU A 74 12.51 4.04 -4.56
CA LEU A 74 11.54 3.43 -3.67
C LEU A 74 12.28 2.80 -2.49
N TRP A 75 11.73 2.98 -1.30
CA TRP A 75 12.22 2.36 -0.07
C TRP A 75 11.10 1.56 0.55
N ARG A 76 11.47 0.52 1.29
CA ARG A 76 10.54 -0.31 2.04
C ARG A 76 10.96 -0.46 3.50
N SER A 77 9.97 -0.59 4.37
CA SER A 77 10.14 -0.95 5.77
C SER A 77 9.22 -2.13 6.10
N THR A 78 9.72 -3.08 6.89
CA THR A 78 8.97 -4.24 7.40
C THR A 78 8.86 -4.23 8.92
N ASP A 79 9.17 -3.10 9.53
CA ASP A 79 9.25 -2.88 10.99
C ASP A 79 8.58 -1.54 11.37
N ASP A 80 7.41 -1.28 10.78
CA ASP A 80 6.57 -0.10 11.06
C ASP A 80 7.29 1.25 10.88
N GLY A 81 8.26 1.30 9.96
CA GLY A 81 9.01 2.50 9.63
C GLY A 81 10.26 2.73 10.47
N ALA A 82 10.64 1.78 11.34
CA ALA A 82 11.84 1.91 12.18
C ALA A 82 13.14 1.81 11.37
N THR A 83 13.18 0.98 10.32
CA THR A 83 14.29 0.90 9.37
C THR A 83 13.80 0.82 7.94
N TRP A 84 14.63 1.32 7.01
CA TRP A 84 14.29 1.43 5.60
C TRP A 84 15.39 0.85 4.73
N ALA A 85 14.99 0.11 3.68
CA ALA A 85 15.88 -0.45 2.69
C ALA A 85 15.47 0.00 1.28
N ARG A 86 16.46 0.33 0.45
CA ARG A 86 16.22 0.69 -0.95
C ARG A 86 15.71 -0.51 -1.74
N VAL A 87 14.68 -0.28 -2.54
CA VAL A 87 14.10 -1.26 -3.46
C VAL A 87 14.73 -1.09 -4.84
N ASN A 88 15.13 -2.20 -5.46
CA ASN A 88 15.55 -2.19 -6.85
C ASN A 88 14.32 -2.18 -7.76
N VAL A 89 14.00 -1.01 -8.33
CA VAL A 89 12.85 -0.84 -9.23
C VAL A 89 13.22 -1.03 -10.71
N GLY A 90 14.45 -1.44 -11.00
CA GLY A 90 14.98 -1.56 -12.36
C GLY A 90 15.70 -0.30 -12.83
N SER A 91 15.95 -0.25 -14.14
CA SER A 91 16.65 0.81 -14.84
C SER A 91 15.80 1.44 -15.95
N GLU A 92 16.29 2.51 -16.56
CA GLU A 92 15.65 3.10 -17.75
C GLU A 92 15.44 2.07 -18.88
N LYS A 93 16.35 1.10 -19.02
CA LYS A 93 16.23 0.02 -20.03
C LYS A 93 15.05 -0.91 -19.75
N ASP A 94 14.68 -1.02 -18.49
CA ASP A 94 13.55 -1.85 -18.05
C ASP A 94 12.22 -1.08 -18.12
N GLY A 95 12.25 0.23 -18.41
CA GLY A 95 11.09 1.13 -18.45
C GLY A 95 10.91 2.00 -17.20
N ALA A 96 11.82 1.91 -16.21
CA ALA A 96 11.80 2.75 -15.00
C ALA A 96 12.31 4.17 -15.31
N VAL A 97 11.57 4.92 -16.12
CA VAL A 97 11.96 6.25 -16.62
C VAL A 97 11.06 7.34 -16.05
N GLY A 98 11.66 8.28 -15.33
CA GLY A 98 10.96 9.41 -14.74
C GLY A 98 11.95 10.40 -14.13
N ASN A 99 11.61 11.69 -14.15
CA ASN A 99 12.47 12.75 -13.62
C ASN A 99 11.68 13.84 -12.86
N SER A 100 10.45 13.52 -12.45
CA SER A 100 9.54 14.38 -11.71
C SER A 100 8.60 13.50 -10.87
N ASP A 101 7.39 13.99 -10.65
CA ASP A 101 6.36 13.50 -9.74
C ASP A 101 6.17 11.98 -9.80
N VAL A 102 5.89 11.45 -8.62
CA VAL A 102 5.74 10.03 -8.36
C VAL A 102 4.44 9.75 -7.63
N ASP A 103 3.89 8.56 -7.82
CA ASP A 103 2.74 8.07 -7.05
C ASP A 103 2.84 6.57 -6.75
N LEU A 104 2.20 6.14 -5.66
CA LEU A 104 2.10 4.75 -5.24
C LEU A 104 0.65 4.37 -5.00
N ALA A 105 0.28 3.18 -5.45
CA ALA A 105 -1.01 2.59 -5.14
C ALA A 105 -0.86 1.09 -4.88
N VAL A 106 -1.69 0.54 -3.99
CA VAL A 106 -1.78 -0.91 -3.78
C VAL A 106 -3.18 -1.37 -4.10
N ALA A 107 -3.32 -2.29 -5.04
CA ALA A 107 -4.60 -2.90 -5.36
C ALA A 107 -5.05 -3.89 -4.27
N PRO A 108 -6.35 -4.24 -4.21
CA PRO A 108 -6.86 -5.21 -3.23
C PRO A 108 -6.20 -6.59 -3.29
N ASP A 109 -5.64 -6.97 -4.44
CA ASP A 109 -4.91 -8.23 -4.63
C ASP A 109 -3.44 -8.17 -4.15
N GLY A 110 -2.99 -7.02 -3.64
CA GLY A 110 -1.61 -6.78 -3.20
C GLY A 110 -0.68 -6.29 -4.32
N THR A 111 -1.16 -6.08 -5.55
CA THR A 111 -0.30 -5.50 -6.59
C THR A 111 0.11 -4.08 -6.20
N LEU A 112 1.41 -3.84 -6.10
CA LEU A 112 1.99 -2.51 -5.90
C LEU A 112 2.21 -1.85 -7.26
N TYR A 113 1.67 -0.65 -7.43
CA TYR A 113 1.87 0.22 -8.58
C TYR A 113 2.77 1.38 -8.19
N PHE A 114 3.74 1.68 -9.05
CA PHE A 114 4.62 2.82 -8.95
C PHE A 114 4.55 3.61 -10.24
N VAL A 115 3.97 4.81 -10.16
CA VAL A 115 3.80 5.72 -11.30
C VAL A 115 4.87 6.79 -11.23
N VAL A 116 5.49 7.08 -12.37
CA VAL A 116 6.55 8.07 -12.48
C VAL A 116 6.32 8.95 -13.70
N MET A 117 6.56 10.26 -13.55
CA MET A 117 6.46 11.22 -14.64
C MET A 117 7.84 11.59 -15.20
N THR A 118 7.92 11.69 -16.52
CA THR A 118 8.98 12.43 -17.20
C THR A 118 8.47 13.82 -17.58
N TYR A 119 9.25 14.83 -17.24
CA TYR A 119 8.97 16.24 -17.43
C TYR A 119 10.11 16.91 -18.22
N ASP A 120 9.75 17.64 -19.28
CA ASP A 120 10.68 18.48 -20.04
C ASP A 120 10.76 19.86 -19.39
N ARG A 121 11.87 20.11 -18.69
CA ARG A 121 12.10 21.39 -17.99
C ARG A 121 12.31 22.60 -18.91
N LYS A 122 12.66 22.38 -20.19
CA LYS A 122 12.85 23.48 -21.15
C LYS A 122 11.52 23.94 -21.74
N LYS A 123 10.62 22.99 -22.00
CA LYS A 123 9.28 23.26 -22.53
C LYS A 123 8.23 23.47 -21.45
N PHE A 124 8.56 23.10 -20.20
CA PHE A 124 7.66 23.19 -19.06
C PHE A 124 6.40 22.32 -19.23
N GLU A 125 6.59 21.07 -19.69
CA GLU A 125 5.50 20.12 -19.95
C GLU A 125 5.85 18.69 -19.50
N GLY A 126 4.83 17.93 -19.10
CA GLY A 126 4.94 16.48 -18.91
C GLY A 126 4.99 15.77 -20.26
N VAL A 127 5.90 14.81 -20.41
CA VAL A 127 6.13 14.14 -21.71
C VAL A 127 5.79 12.65 -21.70
N GLN A 128 5.85 12.00 -20.53
CA GLN A 128 5.55 10.58 -20.39
C GLN A 128 5.13 10.26 -18.97
N ILE A 129 4.23 9.28 -18.82
CA ILE A 129 4.01 8.54 -17.59
C ILE A 129 4.48 7.10 -17.83
N ALA A 130 5.30 6.57 -16.92
CA ALA A 130 5.61 5.14 -16.88
C ALA A 130 4.98 4.53 -15.63
N VAL A 131 4.44 3.32 -15.77
CA VAL A 131 3.79 2.59 -14.66
C VAL A 131 4.52 1.28 -14.45
N GLY A 132 5.12 1.13 -13.26
CA GLY A 132 5.68 -0.12 -12.78
C GLY A 132 4.64 -0.88 -11.97
N ALA A 133 4.49 -2.18 -12.22
CA ALA A 133 3.68 -3.08 -11.41
C ALA A 133 4.55 -4.17 -10.78
N SER A 134 4.35 -4.41 -9.48
CA SER A 134 4.96 -5.51 -8.74
C SER A 134 3.89 -6.36 -8.06
N ARG A 135 3.95 -7.67 -8.31
CA ARG A 135 3.06 -8.68 -7.70
C ARG A 135 3.76 -9.50 -6.60
N ASP A 136 4.97 -9.10 -6.25
CA ASP A 136 5.85 -9.77 -5.29
C ASP A 136 6.43 -8.78 -4.27
N VAL A 137 5.59 -7.82 -3.86
CA VAL A 137 5.88 -6.87 -2.77
C VAL A 137 7.16 -6.07 -3.05
N GLY A 138 7.28 -5.58 -4.28
CA GLY A 138 8.38 -4.74 -4.75
C GLY A 138 9.67 -5.49 -5.09
N ALA A 139 9.69 -6.82 -5.12
CA ALA A 139 10.91 -7.58 -5.43
C ALA A 139 11.24 -7.57 -6.94
N LYS A 140 10.22 -7.58 -7.81
CA LYS A 140 10.35 -7.48 -9.26
C LYS A 140 9.30 -6.54 -9.83
N TRP A 141 9.63 -5.94 -10.97
CA TRP A 141 8.85 -4.91 -11.61
C TRP A 141 8.65 -5.23 -13.09
N SER A 142 7.45 -4.92 -13.58
CA SER A 142 7.14 -4.83 -15.01
C SER A 142 6.70 -3.41 -15.32
N TRP A 143 7.39 -2.74 -16.22
CA TRP A 143 7.10 -1.37 -16.61
C TRP A 143 6.41 -1.31 -17.97
N THR A 144 5.50 -0.33 -18.10
CA THR A 144 4.81 0.01 -19.35
C THR A 144 4.72 1.52 -19.51
#